data_AF-A0A2A8CZP7-F1
#
_entry.id   AF-A0A2A8CZP7-F1
#
_cell.length_a   1.000
_cell.length_b   1.000
_cell.length_c   1.000
_cell.angle_alpha   90.00
_cell.angle_beta   90.00
_cell.angle_gamma   90.00
#
_symmetry.space_group_name_H-M   'P 1'
#
loop_
_entity.id
_entity.type
_entity.pdbx_description
1 polymer ?
#
loop_
_entity_poly.entity_id
_entity_poly.type
_entity_poly.pdbx_seq_one_letter_code
_entity_poly.pdbx_strand_id
1 'polypeptide(L)'
;MHTRLLRSLIAPALTVAALLLVFTACDTATTGDDTITLNDPANPTTVTYEFEYDPSTAVNGEIGVASIGTDNLGSIIGTYGFSRDDVVSARVTSITISRSAGTRSASSSKLYDYVEDIKLHLGGSESGPLIAPEQAVQSTLETNLNTADTDLTGTIQSGPAQAFMIIGVNNTSETQGFIEAEVDFRIEVQSN
;
A
#
# COMPACT_ATOMS: atom_id res chain seq x y z
N MET A 1 -52.12 40.60 70.81
CA MET A 1 -52.23 41.59 69.71
C MET A 1 -51.74 40.91 68.44
N HIS A 2 -52.69 40.37 67.66
CA HIS A 2 -53.26 41.01 66.47
C HIS A 2 -52.33 40.95 65.24
N THR A 3 -52.72 40.03 64.34
CA THR A 3 -52.91 40.26 62.90
C THR A 3 -51.67 40.24 61.99
N ARG A 4 -51.61 39.23 61.10
CA ARG A 4 -51.73 39.43 59.63
C ARG A 4 -51.85 38.10 58.87
N LEU A 5 -52.99 37.95 58.19
CA LEU A 5 -53.26 37.06 57.06
C LEU A 5 -52.73 37.72 55.77
N LEU A 6 -52.27 36.92 54.79
CA LEU A 6 -52.39 37.09 53.31
C LEU A 6 -51.53 35.98 52.63
N ARG A 7 -52.13 34.87 52.17
CA ARG A 7 -52.57 34.57 50.79
C ARG A 7 -51.49 34.70 49.70
N SER A 8 -51.02 33.56 49.18
CA SER A 8 -50.70 33.29 47.75
C SER A 8 -50.46 31.78 47.59
N LEU A 9 -51.42 30.97 47.14
CA LEU A 9 -51.71 30.55 45.76
C LEU A 9 -50.56 29.79 45.05
N ILE A 10 -50.76 28.46 44.92
CA ILE A 10 -50.60 27.59 43.71
C ILE A 10 -49.18 27.60 43.07
N ALA A 11 -48.42 26.50 43.00
CA ALA A 11 -48.76 25.20 42.41
C ALA A 11 -47.83 24.06 42.87
N PRO A 12 -48.34 22.82 43.08
CA PRO A 12 -47.57 21.59 42.96
C PRO A 12 -47.80 20.98 41.57
N ALA A 13 -46.76 20.83 40.76
CA ALA A 13 -46.82 20.02 39.55
C ALA A 13 -45.72 18.96 39.60
N LEU A 14 -45.92 18.03 40.54
CA LEU A 14 -45.30 16.72 40.55
C LEU A 14 -45.90 15.95 39.37
N THR A 15 -45.17 15.76 38.27
CA THR A 15 -45.60 14.84 37.21
C THR A 15 -44.57 13.73 37.08
N VAL A 16 -44.97 12.57 37.60
CA VAL A 16 -44.25 11.30 37.60
C VAL A 16 -44.25 10.71 36.20
N ALA A 17 -43.13 10.06 35.89
CA ALA A 17 -42.83 9.28 34.70
C ALA A 17 -43.95 8.34 34.23
N ALA A 18 -44.10 8.23 32.90
CA ALA A 18 -44.61 7.04 32.24
C ALA A 18 -43.65 6.64 31.12
N LEU A 19 -42.97 5.54 31.41
CA LEU A 19 -42.14 4.72 30.54
C LEU A 19 -42.97 4.17 29.37
N LEU A 20 -42.52 4.36 28.13
CA LEU A 20 -42.94 3.54 26.99
C LEU A 20 -41.70 3.21 26.14
N LEU A 21 -41.15 2.04 26.47
CA LEU A 21 -40.23 1.27 25.63
C LEU A 21 -40.93 0.91 24.32
N VAL A 22 -40.32 1.28 23.19
CA VAL A 22 -40.46 0.51 21.95
C VAL A 22 -39.06 0.26 21.40
N PHE A 23 -38.62 -0.98 21.57
CA PHE A 23 -37.48 -1.58 20.90
C PHE A 23 -37.85 -1.86 19.44
N THR A 24 -37.27 -1.13 18.49
CA THR A 24 -37.14 -1.50 17.07
C THR A 24 -36.04 -0.60 16.49
N ALA A 25 -34.88 -1.03 16.00
CA ALA A 25 -34.33 -2.32 15.61
C ALA A 25 -32.95 -2.45 16.30
N CYS A 26 -32.56 -3.59 16.88
CA CYS A 26 -31.89 -4.66 16.13
C CYS A 26 -31.41 -4.20 14.75
N ASP A 27 -30.52 -3.20 14.72
CA ASP A 27 -29.59 -3.18 13.61
C ASP A 27 -28.92 -4.53 13.66
N THR A 28 -29.23 -5.30 12.64
CA THR A 28 -28.67 -6.62 12.49
C THR A 28 -27.21 -6.30 12.27
N ALA A 29 -26.40 -6.52 13.30
CA ALA A 29 -24.99 -6.79 13.09
C ALA A 29 -24.99 -7.99 12.16
N THR A 30 -25.07 -7.70 10.86
CA THR A 30 -24.63 -8.59 9.82
C THR A 30 -23.30 -9.04 10.36
N THR A 31 -23.18 -10.33 10.62
CA THR A 31 -21.92 -10.99 10.92
C THR A 31 -21.12 -10.92 9.62
N GLY A 32 -20.78 -9.68 9.24
CA GLY A 32 -19.93 -9.32 8.16
C GLY A 32 -18.60 -9.21 8.84
N ASP A 33 -17.75 -10.16 8.52
CA ASP A 33 -16.33 -10.14 8.77
C ASP A 33 -15.82 -8.68 8.74
N ASP A 34 -15.57 -8.10 9.92
CA ASP A 34 -15.18 -6.68 10.04
C ASP A 34 -13.78 -6.54 9.44
N THR A 35 -13.66 -5.81 8.32
CA THR A 35 -12.37 -5.58 7.66
C THR A 35 -11.76 -4.25 8.07
N ILE A 36 -10.46 -4.23 8.33
CA ILE A 36 -9.69 -3.02 8.64
C ILE A 36 -8.75 -2.70 7.48
N THR A 37 -8.81 -1.48 6.93
CA THR A 37 -7.81 -1.01 5.96
C THR A 37 -6.56 -0.50 6.69
N LEU A 38 -5.40 -1.06 6.37
CA LEU A 38 -4.10 -0.58 6.85
C LEU A 38 -3.65 0.60 5.96
N ASN A 39 -3.85 1.83 6.44
CA ASN A 39 -3.48 3.06 5.72
C ASN A 39 -3.13 4.19 6.69
N ASP A 40 -2.35 3.89 7.74
CA ASP A 40 -1.91 4.91 8.68
C ASP A 40 -0.62 5.57 8.18
N PRO A 41 -0.60 6.91 8.02
CA PRO A 41 0.57 7.64 7.52
C PRO A 41 1.84 7.46 8.35
N ALA A 42 1.74 7.07 9.63
CA ALA A 42 2.89 6.83 10.47
C ALA A 42 3.58 5.48 10.17
N ASN A 43 2.86 4.51 9.61
CA ASN A 43 3.42 3.25 9.13
C ASN A 43 2.77 2.89 7.79
N PRO A 44 3.16 3.58 6.70
CA PRO A 44 2.58 3.31 5.40
C PRO A 44 2.91 1.87 4.98
N THR A 45 2.01 1.24 4.22
CA THR A 45 2.27 -0.10 3.65
C THR A 45 3.11 0.01 2.39
N THR A 46 4.26 0.67 2.54
CA THR A 46 5.22 0.98 1.49
C THR A 46 6.37 -0.02 1.54
N VAL A 47 6.76 -0.54 0.38
CA VAL A 47 7.90 -1.45 0.21
C VAL A 47 8.87 -0.89 -0.81
N THR A 48 10.15 -0.90 -0.46
CA THR A 48 11.23 -0.54 -1.38
C THR A 48 11.87 -1.80 -1.98
N TYR A 49 11.91 -1.90 -3.30
CA TYR A 49 12.62 -2.93 -4.04
C TYR A 49 13.83 -2.33 -4.77
N GLU A 50 15.01 -2.91 -4.54
CA GLU A 50 16.24 -2.52 -5.24
C GLU A 50 16.56 -3.51 -6.36
N PHE A 51 16.92 -2.99 -7.54
CA PHE A 51 17.28 -3.75 -8.72
C PHE A 51 18.67 -3.33 -9.20
N GLU A 52 19.52 -4.32 -9.46
CA GLU A 52 20.85 -4.15 -10.04
C GLU A 52 20.88 -4.91 -11.35
N TYR A 53 21.13 -4.21 -12.46
CA TYR A 53 21.01 -4.78 -13.80
C TYR A 53 22.23 -4.45 -14.66
N ASP A 54 22.54 -5.32 -15.61
CA ASP A 54 23.66 -5.14 -16.54
C ASP A 54 23.10 -4.99 -17.97
N PRO A 55 23.25 -3.80 -18.61
CA PRO A 55 22.78 -3.56 -19.97
C PRO A 55 23.31 -4.54 -21.02
N SER A 56 24.48 -5.15 -20.78
CA SER A 56 25.06 -6.14 -21.69
C SER A 56 24.30 -7.48 -21.72
N THR A 57 23.43 -7.71 -20.74
CA THR A 57 22.58 -8.92 -20.65
C THR A 57 21.27 -8.80 -21.41
N ALA A 58 21.00 -7.65 -22.04
CA ALA A 58 19.76 -7.41 -22.76
C ALA A 58 19.56 -8.42 -23.91
N VAL A 59 18.36 -8.98 -23.99
CA VAL A 59 17.92 -9.86 -25.07
C VAL A 59 16.80 -9.14 -25.81
N ASN A 60 16.99 -8.88 -27.10
CA ASN A 60 16.05 -8.10 -27.92
C ASN A 60 15.73 -6.69 -27.36
N GLY A 61 16.69 -6.08 -26.65
CA GLY A 61 16.52 -4.75 -26.05
C GLY A 61 15.86 -4.77 -24.67
N GLU A 62 15.60 -5.93 -24.08
CA GLU A 62 14.99 -6.05 -22.75
C GLU A 62 15.90 -6.76 -21.75
N ILE A 63 15.83 -6.35 -20.49
CA ILE A 63 16.51 -6.97 -19.37
C ILE A 63 15.48 -7.37 -18.33
N GLY A 64 15.44 -8.65 -17.96
CA GLY A 64 14.63 -9.15 -16.85
C GLY A 64 15.48 -9.32 -15.59
N VAL A 65 15.08 -8.69 -14.49
CA VAL A 65 15.85 -8.69 -13.23
C VAL A 65 14.94 -8.82 -12.00
N ALA A 66 15.33 -9.66 -11.05
CA ALA A 66 14.66 -9.76 -9.76
C ALA A 66 15.29 -8.80 -8.74
N SER A 67 14.51 -8.32 -7.77
CA SER A 67 14.99 -7.45 -6.71
C SER A 67 16.01 -8.15 -5.80
N ILE A 68 16.97 -7.39 -5.25
CA ILE A 68 18.06 -7.88 -4.38
C ILE A 68 17.53 -8.43 -3.03
N GLY A 69 16.27 -8.13 -2.67
CA GLY A 69 15.59 -8.65 -1.50
C GLY A 69 14.10 -8.92 -1.73
N THR A 70 13.41 -9.31 -0.67
CA THR A 70 11.95 -9.50 -0.62
C THR A 70 11.29 -8.37 0.14
N ASP A 71 9.97 -8.26 0.04
CA ASP A 71 9.18 -7.32 0.80
C ASP A 71 9.25 -7.55 2.32
N ASN A 72 8.92 -6.50 3.08
CA ASN A 72 8.85 -6.49 4.54
C ASN A 72 7.40 -6.29 5.07
N LEU A 73 6.38 -6.52 4.25
CA LEU A 73 4.97 -6.30 4.60
C LEU A 73 4.54 -7.11 5.83
N GLY A 74 5.10 -8.31 6.04
CA GLY A 74 4.79 -9.09 7.25
C GLY A 74 5.12 -8.34 8.54
N SER A 75 6.24 -7.61 8.56
CA SER A 75 6.62 -6.76 9.69
C SER A 75 5.72 -5.52 9.81
N ILE A 76 5.39 -4.89 8.67
CA ILE A 76 4.51 -3.69 8.65
C ILE A 76 3.10 -4.04 9.15
N ILE A 77 2.51 -5.12 8.63
CA ILE A 77 1.21 -5.66 9.06
C ILE A 77 1.27 -6.04 10.55
N GLY A 78 2.38 -6.64 10.98
CA GLY A 78 2.63 -7.02 12.38
C GLY A 78 2.60 -5.86 13.37
N THR A 79 2.95 -4.64 12.95
CA THR A 79 2.84 -3.43 13.79
C THR A 79 1.40 -3.16 14.24
N TYR A 80 0.41 -3.62 13.48
CA TYR A 80 -1.01 -3.48 13.76
C TYR A 80 -1.60 -4.67 14.52
N GLY A 81 -0.79 -5.68 14.85
CA GLY A 81 -1.24 -6.90 15.54
C GLY A 81 -1.84 -7.96 14.61
N PHE A 82 -1.71 -7.79 13.29
CA PHE A 82 -2.17 -8.74 12.29
C PHE A 82 -1.00 -9.54 11.70
N SER A 83 -1.33 -10.59 10.97
CA SER A 83 -0.42 -11.41 10.19
C SER A 83 -0.79 -11.35 8.70
N ARG A 84 0.07 -11.92 7.84
CA ARG A 84 -0.23 -12.04 6.42
C ARG A 84 -1.45 -12.92 6.13
N ASP A 85 -1.73 -13.89 7.01
CA ASP A 85 -2.88 -14.79 6.88
C ASP A 85 -4.20 -14.07 7.12
N ASP A 86 -4.18 -12.94 7.85
CA ASP A 86 -5.36 -12.10 8.10
C ASP A 86 -5.70 -11.20 6.90
N VAL A 87 -4.84 -11.12 5.87
CA VAL A 87 -5.08 -10.27 4.70
C VAL A 87 -6.24 -10.84 3.87
N VAL A 88 -7.25 -10.02 3.61
CA VAL A 88 -8.44 -10.39 2.83
C VAL A 88 -8.54 -9.65 1.49
N SER A 89 -7.82 -8.54 1.35
CA SER A 89 -7.69 -7.82 0.07
C SER A 89 -6.36 -7.08 0.04
N ALA A 90 -5.65 -7.17 -1.08
CA ALA A 90 -4.45 -6.37 -1.31
C ALA A 90 -4.29 -5.95 -2.77
N ARG A 91 -3.88 -4.69 -2.96
CA ARG A 91 -3.56 -4.13 -4.28
C ARG A 91 -2.52 -3.02 -4.15
N VAL A 92 -1.90 -2.67 -5.26
CA VAL A 92 -0.97 -1.53 -5.33
C VAL A 92 -1.74 -0.25 -5.63
N THR A 93 -1.42 0.82 -4.92
CA THR A 93 -2.02 2.15 -5.10
C THR A 93 -1.09 3.15 -5.77
N SER A 94 0.23 3.00 -5.59
CA SER A 94 1.22 3.87 -6.20
C SER A 94 2.52 3.10 -6.42
N ILE A 95 3.24 3.43 -7.49
CA ILE A 95 4.60 2.96 -7.73
C ILE A 95 5.43 4.15 -8.16
N THR A 96 6.50 4.41 -7.41
CA THR A 96 7.48 5.43 -7.71
C THR A 96 8.80 4.75 -8.03
N ILE A 97 9.31 4.97 -9.23
CA ILE A 97 10.66 4.53 -9.59
C ILE A 97 11.62 5.68 -9.36
N SER A 98 12.62 5.45 -8.53
CA SER A 98 13.74 6.36 -8.35
C SER A 98 15.00 5.77 -8.98
N ARG A 99 15.68 6.61 -9.74
CA ARG A 99 16.96 6.31 -10.34
C ARG A 99 18.02 6.68 -9.31
N SER A 100 18.53 5.69 -8.61
CA SER A 100 19.50 5.90 -7.54
C SER A 100 20.79 6.52 -8.12
N ALA A 101 21.02 7.81 -7.87
CA ALA A 101 22.29 8.47 -8.23
C ALA A 101 23.50 7.94 -7.43
N GLY A 102 23.29 6.93 -6.56
CA GLY A 102 24.31 6.19 -5.85
C GLY A 102 25.20 7.05 -4.93
N THR A 103 24.92 7.05 -3.63
CA THR A 103 25.98 7.16 -2.60
C THR A 103 26.91 5.93 -2.62
N ARG A 104 26.54 4.85 -3.33
CA ARG A 104 27.45 3.81 -3.84
C ARG A 104 28.26 4.36 -5.02
N SER A 105 29.31 5.12 -4.68
CA SER A 105 30.30 5.72 -5.59
C SER A 105 29.73 6.69 -6.63
N ALA A 106 29.95 7.99 -6.40
CA ALA A 106 29.64 9.13 -7.27
C ALA A 106 30.26 9.11 -8.70
N SER A 107 30.79 7.97 -9.14
CA SER A 107 31.34 7.73 -10.48
C SER A 107 30.29 7.20 -11.48
N SER A 108 29.08 6.86 -11.04
CA SER A 108 28.03 6.23 -11.85
C SER A 108 27.05 7.22 -12.51
N SER A 109 27.43 8.50 -12.59
CA SER A 109 26.57 9.64 -12.95
C SER A 109 26.12 9.73 -14.43
N LYS A 110 26.11 8.63 -15.18
CA LYS A 110 25.67 8.57 -16.59
C LYS A 110 24.63 7.50 -16.92
N LEU A 111 24.03 6.84 -15.93
CA LEU A 111 23.30 5.57 -16.12
C LEU A 111 21.85 5.66 -16.67
N TYR A 112 21.41 6.79 -17.23
CA TYR A 112 19.96 7.07 -17.28
C TYR A 112 19.39 7.51 -18.62
N ASP A 113 20.21 7.68 -19.67
CA ASP A 113 19.71 8.10 -20.97
C ASP A 113 19.20 6.95 -21.85
N TYR A 114 19.43 5.70 -21.43
CA TYR A 114 19.18 4.53 -22.27
C TYR A 114 18.06 3.60 -21.79
N VAL A 115 17.50 3.82 -20.60
CA VAL A 115 16.29 3.12 -20.15
C VAL A 115 15.08 3.79 -20.79
N GLU A 116 14.35 3.06 -21.62
CA GLU A 116 13.21 3.57 -22.38
C GLU A 116 11.89 3.29 -21.68
N ASP A 117 11.72 2.08 -21.16
CA ASP A 117 10.48 1.62 -20.53
C ASP A 117 10.75 0.67 -19.37
N ILE A 118 9.75 0.55 -18.50
CA ILE A 118 9.75 -0.34 -17.35
C ILE A 118 8.41 -1.04 -17.26
N LYS A 119 8.45 -2.32 -16.92
CA LYS A 119 7.30 -3.14 -16.52
C LYS A 119 7.63 -3.88 -15.24
N LEU A 120 6.67 -3.98 -14.32
CA LEU A 120 6.91 -4.51 -12.98
C LEU A 120 5.91 -5.60 -12.61
N HIS A 121 6.43 -6.72 -12.13
CA HIS A 121 5.70 -7.84 -11.58
C HIS A 121 6.03 -8.02 -10.10
N LEU A 122 5.06 -8.47 -9.31
CA LEU A 122 5.28 -8.97 -7.97
C LEU A 122 5.51 -10.48 -8.04
N GLY A 123 6.55 -10.97 -7.39
CA GLY A 123 7.11 -12.31 -7.59
C GLY A 123 8.45 -12.23 -8.31
N GLY A 124 9.36 -13.16 -8.03
CA GLY A 124 10.75 -13.14 -8.55
C GLY A 124 10.91 -13.45 -10.05
N SER A 125 9.83 -13.40 -10.84
CA SER A 125 9.83 -13.67 -12.28
C SER A 125 8.66 -12.98 -12.99
N GLU A 126 8.73 -12.92 -14.33
CA GLU A 126 7.67 -12.40 -15.21
C GLU A 126 6.33 -13.13 -15.12
N SER A 127 6.32 -14.36 -14.57
CA SER A 127 5.08 -15.12 -14.35
C SER A 127 4.31 -14.66 -13.12
N GLY A 128 4.88 -13.77 -12.30
CA GLY A 128 4.22 -13.17 -11.14
C GLY A 128 3.13 -12.17 -11.55
N PRO A 129 2.20 -11.82 -10.63
CA PRO A 129 1.20 -10.80 -10.88
C PRO A 129 1.79 -9.48 -11.40
N LEU A 130 1.23 -8.95 -12.48
CA LEU A 130 1.62 -7.66 -13.02
C LEU A 130 1.16 -6.54 -12.06
N ILE A 131 2.06 -5.64 -11.65
CA ILE A 131 1.74 -4.51 -10.77
C ILE A 131 1.96 -3.15 -11.43
N ALA A 132 2.83 -3.05 -12.43
CA ALA A 132 2.88 -1.93 -13.36
C ALA A 132 2.98 -2.45 -14.79
N PRO A 133 2.04 -2.07 -15.69
CA PRO A 133 2.22 -2.35 -17.11
C PRO A 133 3.45 -1.63 -17.66
N GLU A 134 3.89 -2.06 -18.83
CA GLU A 134 4.98 -1.41 -19.56
C GLU A 134 4.68 0.07 -19.76
N GLN A 135 5.61 0.92 -19.34
CA GLN A 135 5.49 2.36 -19.42
C GLN A 135 6.83 2.98 -19.76
N ALA A 136 6.80 3.89 -20.74
CA ALA A 136 7.96 4.71 -21.06
C ALA A 136 8.37 5.58 -19.86
N VAL A 137 9.66 5.57 -19.54
CA VAL A 137 10.23 6.37 -18.44
C VAL A 137 11.08 7.48 -19.03
N GLN A 138 10.91 8.69 -18.51
CA GLN A 138 11.71 9.83 -18.97
C GLN A 138 13.06 9.84 -18.25
N SER A 139 14.02 10.61 -18.77
CA SER A 139 15.35 10.78 -18.17
C SER A 139 15.34 11.56 -16.82
N THR A 140 14.19 11.62 -16.14
CA THR A 140 14.04 12.24 -14.82
C THR A 140 14.56 11.30 -13.73
N LEU A 141 15.02 11.88 -12.62
CA LEU A 141 15.51 11.10 -11.46
C LEU A 141 14.42 10.25 -10.81
N GLU A 142 13.16 10.62 -10.99
CA GLU A 142 12.00 9.95 -10.42
C GLU A 142 10.89 9.90 -11.47
N THR A 143 10.15 8.80 -11.51
CA THR A 143 8.98 8.61 -12.39
C THR A 143 7.92 7.78 -11.67
N ASN A 144 6.68 8.26 -11.67
CA ASN A 144 5.54 7.48 -11.23
C ASN A 144 5.08 6.55 -12.35
N LEU A 145 4.89 5.27 -12.03
CA LEU A 145 4.32 4.30 -12.95
C LEU A 145 2.81 4.20 -12.75
N ASN A 146 2.10 3.96 -13.84
CA ASN A 146 0.72 3.50 -13.77
C ASN A 146 0.69 2.15 -13.05
N THR A 147 -0.32 1.96 -12.20
CA THR A 147 -0.53 0.70 -11.50
C THR A 147 -1.49 -0.19 -12.28
N ALA A 148 -1.29 -1.51 -12.22
CA ALA A 148 -2.26 -2.48 -12.69
C ALA A 148 -3.29 -2.77 -11.59
N ASP A 149 -4.56 -2.91 -11.97
CA ASP A 149 -5.64 -3.33 -11.07
C ASP A 149 -5.63 -4.85 -10.89
N THR A 150 -4.59 -5.33 -10.19
CA THR A 150 -4.33 -6.75 -9.96
C THR A 150 -4.57 -7.09 -8.49
N ASP A 151 -5.32 -8.17 -8.23
CA ASP A 151 -5.48 -8.72 -6.89
C ASP A 151 -4.20 -9.44 -6.46
N LEU A 152 -3.61 -9.00 -5.35
CA LEU A 152 -2.36 -9.50 -4.80
C LEU A 152 -2.55 -10.26 -3.49
N THR A 153 -3.79 -10.49 -3.06
CA THR A 153 -4.14 -11.10 -1.77
C THR A 153 -3.40 -12.42 -1.56
N GLY A 154 -3.52 -13.35 -2.51
CA GLY A 154 -2.87 -14.65 -2.42
C GLY A 154 -1.33 -14.56 -2.45
N THR A 155 -0.77 -13.59 -3.17
CA THR A 155 0.68 -13.37 -3.23
C THR A 155 1.21 -12.88 -1.89
N ILE A 156 0.53 -11.93 -1.24
CA ILE A 156 0.94 -11.41 0.06
C ILE A 156 0.78 -12.46 1.16
N GLN A 157 -0.33 -13.20 1.15
CA GLN A 157 -0.59 -14.32 2.07
C GLN A 157 0.50 -15.39 1.98
N SER A 158 1.00 -15.68 0.77
CA SER A 158 2.01 -16.73 0.53
C SER A 158 3.38 -16.45 1.18
N GLY A 159 3.62 -15.24 1.67
CA GLY A 159 4.86 -14.86 2.34
C GLY A 159 5.72 -13.87 1.54
N PRO A 160 6.93 -13.55 2.02
CA PRO A 160 7.77 -12.52 1.42
C PRO A 160 8.04 -12.76 -0.06
N ALA A 161 7.76 -11.75 -0.88
CA ALA A 161 7.88 -11.78 -2.33
C ALA A 161 8.96 -10.80 -2.79
N GLN A 162 9.80 -11.24 -3.72
CA GLN A 162 10.62 -10.34 -4.54
C GLN A 162 9.72 -9.61 -5.54
N ALA A 163 10.22 -8.54 -6.14
CA ALA A 163 9.66 -7.98 -7.36
C ALA A 163 10.53 -8.37 -8.56
N PHE A 164 9.95 -8.38 -9.75
CA PHE A 164 10.64 -8.65 -11.00
C PHE A 164 10.37 -7.53 -11.98
N MET A 165 11.43 -6.90 -12.46
CA MET A 165 11.39 -5.77 -13.37
C MET A 165 11.86 -6.21 -14.76
N ILE A 166 11.11 -5.81 -15.77
CA ILE A 166 11.56 -5.82 -17.16
C ILE A 166 11.91 -4.39 -17.53
N ILE A 167 13.10 -4.21 -18.08
CA ILE A 167 13.68 -2.91 -18.41
C ILE A 167 13.97 -2.89 -19.91
N GLY A 168 13.27 -2.05 -20.67
CA GLY A 168 13.61 -1.74 -22.05
C GLY A 168 14.81 -0.80 -22.13
N VAL A 169 15.80 -1.18 -22.93
CA VAL A 169 17.04 -0.41 -23.14
C VAL A 169 17.34 -0.19 -24.61
N ASN A 170 17.80 1.01 -24.96
CA ASN A 170 18.23 1.35 -26.33
C ASN A 170 19.75 1.34 -26.53
N ASN A 171 20.51 1.12 -25.47
CA ASN A 171 21.97 1.01 -25.51
C ASN A 171 22.45 -0.03 -24.50
N THR A 172 23.21 -1.01 -24.99
CA THR A 172 23.76 -2.11 -24.19
C THR A 172 25.24 -1.95 -23.86
N SER A 173 25.86 -0.83 -24.26
CA SER A 173 27.30 -0.57 -24.06
C SER A 173 27.59 0.11 -22.72
N GLU A 174 26.56 0.28 -21.90
CA GLU A 174 26.59 1.02 -20.66
C GLU A 174 27.01 0.14 -19.49
N THR A 175 27.46 0.79 -18.42
CA THR A 175 27.83 0.10 -17.20
C THR A 175 26.61 -0.39 -16.43
N GLN A 176 26.82 -1.29 -15.47
CA GLN A 176 25.80 -1.77 -14.56
C GLN A 176 24.97 -0.63 -13.93
N GLY A 177 23.65 -0.79 -13.94
CA GLY A 177 22.68 0.19 -13.47
C GLY A 177 21.97 -0.23 -12.18
N PHE A 178 21.40 0.75 -11.50
CA PHE A 178 20.62 0.56 -10.27
C PHE A 178 19.29 1.30 -10.37
N ILE A 179 18.20 0.62 -10.05
CA ILE A 179 16.85 1.18 -9.97
C ILE A 179 16.26 0.82 -8.62
N GLU A 180 15.58 1.76 -8.00
CA GLU A 180 14.77 1.54 -6.81
C GLU A 180 13.30 1.76 -7.14
N ALA A 181 12.43 0.88 -6.65
CA ALA A 181 11.00 0.98 -6.80
C ALA A 181 10.36 1.05 -5.41
N GLU A 182 9.72 2.16 -5.10
CA GLU A 182 8.86 2.33 -3.94
C GLU A 182 7.43 1.97 -4.33
N VAL A 183 6.84 0.99 -3.65
CA VAL A 183 5.52 0.43 -3.96
C VAL A 183 4.62 0.59 -2.75
N ASP A 184 3.56 1.38 -2.92
CA ASP A 184 2.53 1.57 -1.90
C ASP A 184 1.40 0.56 -2.11
N PHE A 185 1.06 -0.16 -1.05
CA PHE A 185 -0.07 -1.07 -1.04
C PHE A 185 -1.30 -0.45 -0.38
N ARG A 186 -2.47 -0.98 -0.71
CA ARG A 186 -3.67 -0.89 0.12
C ARG A 186 -4.02 -2.30 0.56
N ILE A 187 -3.90 -2.52 1.86
CA ILE A 187 -4.11 -3.83 2.48
C ILE A 187 -5.35 -3.74 3.38
N GLU A 188 -6.25 -4.70 3.24
CA GLU A 188 -7.38 -4.93 4.12
C GLU A 188 -7.18 -6.25 4.84
N VAL A 189 -7.38 -6.24 6.16
CA VAL A 189 -7.23 -7.41 7.03
C VAL A 189 -8.53 -7.73 7.75
N GLN A 190 -8.69 -8.99 8.11
CA GLN A 190 -9.79 -9.46 8.92
C GLN A 190 -9.57 -9.08 10.40
N SER A 191 -10.51 -8.34 10.99
CA SER A 191 -10.57 -8.18 12.43
C SER A 191 -11.23 -9.44 13.01
N ASN A 192 -10.49 -10.16 13.84
CA ASN A 192 -11.03 -11.25 14.67
C ASN A 192 -11.52 -10.73 16.03
#